data_AF-A0A935WCJ3-F1
#
_entry.id   AF-A0A935WCJ3-F1
#
_cell.length_a   1.000
_cell.length_b   1.000
_cell.length_c   1.000
_cell.angle_alpha   90.00
_cell.angle_beta   90.00
_cell.angle_gamma   90.00
#
_symmetry.space_group_name_H-M   'P 1'
#
loop_
_entity.id
_entity.type
_entity.pdbx_description
1 polymer ?
#
loop_
_entity_poly.entity_id
_entity_poly.type
_entity_poly.pdbx_seq_one_letter_code
_entity_poly.pdbx_strand_id
1 'polypeptide(L)'
;MGAILAEAKQDGIVLFIDEVHAIMGAGGREGTGDLSSMLKPALARGEIACIGATTDEEYRRFIEHDRALERRFQPVRIAELTPERTLEVLKVVRTT
;
A
#
# COMPACT_ATOMS: atom_id res chain seq x y z
N MET A 1 3.15 -13.27 -12.19
CA MET A 1 3.69 -12.23 -11.28
C MET A 1 4.96 -11.57 -11.82
N GLY A 2 5.99 -12.33 -12.25
CA GLY A 2 7.24 -11.76 -12.76
C GLY A 2 7.08 -10.74 -13.91
N ALA A 3 6.15 -10.97 -14.84
CA ALA A 3 5.86 -10.03 -15.93
C ALA A 3 5.29 -8.69 -15.42
N ILE A 4 4.39 -8.72 -14.45
CA ILE A 4 3.79 -7.52 -13.83
C ILE A 4 4.84 -6.71 -13.08
N LEU A 5 5.75 -7.40 -12.36
CA LEU A 5 6.84 -6.72 -11.67
C LEU A 5 7.85 -6.08 -12.65
N ALA A 6 8.10 -6.73 -13.80
CA ALA A 6 8.95 -6.17 -14.84
C ALA A 6 8.32 -4.93 -15.47
N GLU A 7 7.02 -4.94 -15.70
CA GLU A 7 6.26 -3.79 -16.18
C GLU A 7 6.27 -2.66 -15.14
N ALA A 8 5.97 -2.94 -13.87
CA ALA A 8 5.94 -1.95 -12.79
C ALA A 8 7.27 -1.23 -12.52
N LYS A 9 8.39 -1.76 -13.03
CA LYS A 9 9.72 -1.14 -12.95
C LYS A 9 9.97 -0.09 -14.04
N GLN A 10 9.09 0.00 -15.04
CA GLN A 10 9.22 0.97 -16.10
C GLN A 10 8.88 2.38 -15.58
N ASP A 11 9.58 3.37 -16.13
CA ASP A 11 9.37 4.76 -15.77
C ASP A 11 7.93 5.21 -16.07
N GLY A 12 7.36 6.01 -15.18
CA GLY A 12 6.01 6.55 -15.32
C GLY A 12 4.88 5.64 -14.83
N ILE A 13 5.18 4.46 -14.27
CA ILE A 13 4.18 3.57 -13.68
C ILE A 13 4.15 3.72 -12.16
N VAL A 14 2.94 3.89 -11.61
CA VAL A 14 2.69 3.92 -10.16
C VAL A 14 1.70 2.81 -9.83
N LEU A 15 2.13 1.86 -9.00
CA LEU A 15 1.26 0.80 -8.51
C LEU A 15 0.40 1.30 -7.36
N PHE A 16 -0.91 1.13 -7.44
CA PHE A 16 -1.78 1.28 -6.29
C PHE A 16 -2.00 -0.08 -5.63
N ILE A 17 -1.78 -0.15 -4.32
CA ILE A 17 -1.95 -1.37 -3.52
C ILE A 17 -2.92 -1.04 -2.39
N ASP A 18 -4.16 -1.50 -2.53
CA ASP A 18 -5.09 -1.48 -1.42
C ASP A 18 -4.66 -2.52 -0.38
N GLU A 19 -4.83 -2.20 0.90
CA GLU A 19 -4.35 -3.02 2.02
C GLU A 19 -2.88 -3.47 1.84
N VAL A 20 -1.94 -2.53 1.63
CA VAL A 20 -0.53 -2.87 1.35
C VAL A 20 0.07 -3.79 2.43
N HIS A 21 -0.37 -3.65 3.68
CA HIS A 21 0.03 -4.52 4.77
C HIS A 21 -0.31 -6.00 4.53
N ALA A 22 -1.32 -6.35 3.72
CA ALA A 22 -1.66 -7.73 3.41
C ALA A 22 -0.53 -8.42 2.65
N ILE A 23 0.21 -7.68 1.83
CA ILE A 23 1.40 -8.16 1.11
C ILE A 23 2.64 -8.11 2.02
N MET A 24 2.73 -7.14 2.92
CA MET A 24 3.89 -6.97 3.79
C MET A 24 3.86 -7.92 5.01
N GLY A 25 2.68 -8.17 5.57
CA GLY A 25 2.43 -8.99 6.76
C GLY A 25 2.12 -10.46 6.45
N ALA A 26 1.91 -10.81 5.18
CA ALA A 26 1.70 -12.18 4.71
C ALA A 26 2.94 -13.06 4.83
N GLY A 27 3.32 -13.39 6.06
CA GLY A 27 4.14 -14.55 6.37
C GLY A 27 3.32 -15.84 6.52
N GLY A 28 2.00 -15.86 6.27
CA GLY A 28 1.18 -17.02 6.65
C GLY A 28 -0.22 -17.17 6.06
N ARG A 29 -0.64 -16.42 5.04
CA ARG A 29 -1.86 -16.75 4.26
C ARG A 29 -1.42 -17.57 3.03
N GLU A 30 -2.05 -18.71 2.78
CA GLU A 30 -1.72 -19.53 1.60
C GLU A 30 -1.86 -18.71 0.32
N GLY A 31 -0.81 -18.68 -0.50
CA GLY A 31 -0.76 -17.95 -1.77
C GLY A 31 -0.21 -16.51 -1.71
N THR A 32 -0.12 -15.87 -0.53
CA THR A 32 0.39 -14.48 -0.42
C THR A 32 1.89 -14.40 -0.11
N GLY A 33 2.49 -15.50 0.36
CA GLY A 33 3.93 -15.58 0.67
C GLY A 33 4.83 -15.36 -0.56
N ASP A 34 4.43 -15.89 -1.72
CA ASP A 34 5.19 -15.74 -2.98
C ASP A 34 5.12 -14.30 -3.53
N LEU A 35 4.03 -13.60 -3.26
CA LEU A 35 3.89 -12.19 -3.61
C LEU A 35 4.74 -11.29 -2.71
N SER A 36 4.75 -11.58 -1.40
CA SER A 36 5.55 -10.85 -0.40
C SER A 36 7.05 -10.96 -0.67
N SER A 37 7.53 -12.16 -1.01
CA SER A 37 8.95 -12.43 -1.30
C SER A 37 9.46 -11.67 -2.53
N MET A 38 8.60 -11.41 -3.51
CA MET A 38 8.94 -10.67 -4.73
C MET A 38 8.80 -9.15 -4.57
N LEU A 39 7.75 -8.66 -3.90
CA LEU A 39 7.46 -7.22 -3.80
C LEU A 39 8.30 -6.52 -2.72
N LYS A 40 8.53 -7.15 -1.56
CA LYS A 40 9.33 -6.53 -0.48
C LYS A 40 10.69 -6.06 -0.97
N PRO A 41 11.49 -6.88 -1.68
CA PRO A 41 12.81 -6.44 -2.13
C PRO A 41 12.74 -5.35 -3.20
N ALA A 42 11.76 -5.39 -4.11
CA ALA A 42 11.58 -4.37 -5.13
C ALA A 42 11.20 -3.00 -4.53
N LEU A 43 10.29 -3.00 -3.54
CA LEU A 43 9.91 -1.81 -2.77
C LEU A 43 11.09 -1.25 -1.96
N ALA A 44 11.79 -2.11 -1.21
CA ALA A 44 12.94 -1.72 -0.39
C ALA A 44 14.09 -1.11 -1.23
N ARG A 45 14.31 -1.64 -2.44
CA ARG A 45 15.29 -1.10 -3.39
C ARG A 45 14.80 0.13 -4.15
N GLY A 46 13.50 0.45 -4.09
CA GLY A 46 12.89 1.56 -4.82
C GLY A 46 12.88 1.32 -6.33
N GLU A 47 12.80 0.05 -6.76
CA GLU A 47 12.73 -0.32 -8.18
C GLU A 47 11.34 -0.07 -8.78
N ILE A 48 10.32 0.08 -7.94
CA ILE A 48 8.93 0.34 -8.33
C ILE A 48 8.41 1.54 -7.55
N ALA A 49 7.60 2.37 -8.19
CA ALA A 49 6.83 3.40 -7.52
C ALA A 49 5.46 2.84 -7.11
N CYS A 50 5.03 3.11 -5.87
CA CYS A 50 3.72 2.68 -5.41
C CYS A 50 3.07 3.66 -4.43
N ILE A 51 1.74 3.62 -4.38
CA ILE A 51 0.91 4.19 -3.33
C ILE A 51 0.22 3.01 -2.64
N GLY A 52 0.48 2.85 -1.33
CA GLY A 52 -0.15 1.82 -0.51
C GLY A 52 -1.20 2.42 0.41
N ALA A 53 -2.40 1.83 0.46
CA ALA A 53 -3.41 2.16 1.45
C ALA A 53 -3.35 1.15 2.61
N THR A 54 -3.45 1.63 3.85
CA THR A 54 -3.44 0.79 5.05
C THR A 54 -3.98 1.57 6.24
N THR A 55 -4.38 0.88 7.30
CA THR A 55 -4.67 1.52 8.57
C THR A 55 -3.37 1.91 9.30
N ASP A 56 -3.49 2.85 10.25
CA ASP A 56 -2.36 3.26 11.10
C ASP A 56 -1.79 2.09 11.92
N GLU A 57 -2.65 1.23 12.45
CA GLU A 57 -2.26 0.05 13.23
C GLU A 57 -1.42 -0.93 12.39
N GLU A 58 -1.87 -1.23 11.18
CA GLU A 58 -1.17 -2.14 10.28
C GLU A 58 0.15 -1.55 9.77
N TYR A 59 0.20 -0.25 9.50
CA TYR A 59 1.45 0.43 9.15
C TYR A 59 2.49 0.24 10.25
N ARG A 60 2.11 0.51 11.50
CA ARG A 60 3.01 0.32 12.66
C ARG A 60 3.43 -1.13 12.75
N ARG A 61 2.50 -2.08 12.68
CA ARG A 61 2.78 -3.51 12.85
C ARG A 61 3.67 -4.11 11.76
N PHE A 62 3.49 -3.73 10.50
CA PHE A 62 4.08 -4.46 9.36
C PHE A 62 5.08 -3.66 8.52
N ILE A 63 5.13 -2.33 8.63
CA ILE A 63 5.99 -1.48 7.80
C ILE A 63 6.98 -0.69 8.65
N GLU A 64 6.52 -0.04 9.73
CA GLU A 64 7.35 0.84 10.57
C GLU A 64 8.52 0.11 11.24
N HIS A 65 8.34 -1.15 11.61
CA HIS A 65 9.39 -1.96 12.23
C HIS A 65 10.40 -2.55 11.21
N ASP A 66 10.10 -2.52 9.91
CA ASP A 66 11.01 -2.97 8.86
C ASP A 66 11.82 -1.79 8.32
N ARG A 67 13.07 -1.69 8.76
CA ARG A 67 14.01 -0.62 8.40
C ARG A 67 14.20 -0.44 6.89
N ALA A 68 14.04 -1.49 6.08
CA ALA A 68 14.22 -1.38 4.63
C ALA A 68 13.02 -0.68 3.97
N LEU A 69 11.82 -0.90 4.52
CA LEU A 69 10.57 -0.34 4.02
C LEU A 69 10.27 1.03 4.63
N GLU A 70 10.53 1.21 5.93
CA GLU A 70 10.36 2.48 6.66
C GLU A 70 11.12 3.63 6.00
N ARG A 71 12.29 3.36 5.41
CA ARG A 71 13.08 4.36 4.66
C ARG A 71 12.53 4.69 3.27
N ARG A 72 11.59 3.89 2.76
CA ARG A 72 11.03 4.01 1.41
C ARG A 72 9.60 4.51 1.41
N PHE A 73 8.83 4.18 2.43
CA PHE A 73 7.49 4.70 2.61
C PHE A 73 7.54 6.02 3.37
N GLN A 74 6.98 7.07 2.77
CA GLN A 74 6.65 8.30 3.47
C GLN A 74 5.17 8.23 3.88
N PRO A 75 4.84 8.12 5.19
CA PRO A 75 3.46 8.05 5.63
C PRO A 75 2.74 9.38 5.39
N VAL A 76 1.61 9.32 4.69
CA VAL A 76 0.64 10.42 4.59
C VAL A 76 -0.57 10.03 5.43
N ARG A 77 -0.73 10.64 6.60
CA ARG A 77 -1.83 10.32 7.52
C ARG A 77 -3.11 10.98 7.04
N ILE A 78 -4.13 10.16 6.80
CA ILE A 78 -5.48 10.62 6.45
C ILE A 78 -6.36 10.49 7.69
N ALA A 79 -6.89 11.61 8.18
CA ALA A 79 -7.83 11.62 9.30
C ALA A 79 -9.25 11.31 8.81
N GLU A 80 -10.07 10.78 9.71
CA GLU A 80 -11.50 10.63 9.46
C GLU A 80 -12.14 11.97 9.12
N LEU A 81 -13.15 11.94 8.24
CA LEU A 81 -13.91 13.13 7.88
C LEU A 81 -14.76 13.59 9.07
N THR A 82 -14.95 14.91 9.20
CA THR A 82 -15.95 15.44 10.12
C THR A 82 -17.36 15.04 9.67
N PRO A 83 -18.37 15.06 10.55
CA PRO A 83 -19.76 14.79 10.17
C PRO A 83 -20.24 15.68 9.01
N GLU A 84 -19.84 16.96 8.99
CA GLU A 84 -20.23 17.91 7.95
C GLU A 84 -19.61 17.55 6.60
N ARG A 85 -18.32 17.19 6.56
CA ARG A 85 -17.64 16.74 5.33
C ARG A 85 -18.15 15.39 4.86
N THR A 86 -18.48 14.49 5.79
CA THR A 86 -19.11 13.21 5.46
C THR A 86 -20.45 13.43 4.76
N LEU A 87 -21.26 14.37 5.25
CA LEU A 87 -22.53 14.72 4.60
C LEU A 87 -22.32 15.28 3.18
N GLU A 88 -21.27 16.06 2.92
CA GLU A 88 -20.92 16.53 1.58
C GLU A 88 -20.62 15.36 0.63
N VAL A 89 -19.81 14.39 1.06
CA VAL A 89 -19.49 13.18 0.28
C VAL A 89 -20.75 12.38 -0.02
N LEU A 90 -21.61 12.15 0.97
CA LEU A 90 -22.84 11.37 0.80
C LEU A 90 -23.82 12.01 -0.20
N LYS A 91 -23.88 13.34 -0.26
CA LYS A 91 -24.70 14.06 -1.25
C LYS A 91 -24.23 13.79 -2.68
N VAL A 92 -22.92 13.73 -2.91
CA VAL A 92 -22.35 13.41 -4.23
C VAL A 92 -22.66 11.96 -4.61
N VAL A 93 -22.38 11.01 -3.71
CA VAL A 93 -22.53 9.57 -4.00
C VAL A 93 -23.98 9.15 -4.23
N ARG A 94 -24.95 9.76 -3.53
CA ARG A 94 -26.39 9.44 -3.66
C ARG A 94 -27.03 9.99 -4.95
N THR A 95 -26.36 10.90 -5.65
CA THR A 95 -26.91 11.57 -6.84
C THR A 95 -26.50 10.88 -8.16
N THR A 96 -25.73 9.78 -8.08
CA THR A 96 -25.44 8.88 -9.21
C THR A 96 -26.39 7.69 -9.16
#